data_AF-A0A165LSX1-F1
#
_entry.id   AF-A0A165LSX1-F1
#
_cell.length_a   1.000
_cell.length_b   1.000
_cell.length_c   1.000
_cell.angle_alpha   90.00
_cell.angle_beta   90.00
_cell.angle_gamma   90.00
#
_symmetry.space_group_name_H-M   'P 1'
#
loop_
_entity.id
_entity.type
_entity.pdbx_description
1 polymer ?
#
loop_
_entity_poly.entity_id
_entity_poly.type
_entity_poly.pdbx_seq_one_letter_code
_entity_poly.pdbx_strand_id
1 'polypeptide(L)'
;MPRRGGLPQKRPIPHVSSVLAVASGKGGVGKSTVAVNLAFSLAMHHLPSGSRPRVGILDLDIFGPSVPKLMGLDHIDQPHLTQGGAIIPLQNHGIPCMSMGFLLPRPPDADSSADTPVVWRGLMVQKAVQQLLFDVDWRQGLDQSGPGLDVLVIDMPPGTGDVPLTLGQLVNVDGKGATNLTGG
;
A
#
# COMPACT_ATOMS: atom_id res chain seq x y z
N MET A 1 19.91 -0.17 34.79
CA MET A 1 19.58 0.96 33.91
C MET A 1 18.71 0.47 32.76
N PRO A 2 17.52 1.04 32.50
CA PRO A 2 16.76 0.64 31.32
C PRO A 2 17.40 1.28 30.08
N ARG A 3 17.73 0.48 29.06
CA ARG A 3 18.11 0.98 27.74
C ARG A 3 16.94 1.81 27.21
N ARG A 4 17.14 3.13 27.05
CA ARG A 4 16.27 3.94 26.19
C ARG A 4 16.42 3.37 24.77
N GLY A 5 15.47 2.54 24.35
CA GLY A 5 15.33 2.22 22.93
C GLY A 5 15.15 3.53 22.20
N GLY A 6 16.07 3.86 21.29
CA GLY A 6 15.92 5.04 20.44
C GLY A 6 14.59 5.00 19.71
N LEU A 7 14.04 6.17 19.37
CA LEU A 7 12.86 6.24 18.52
C LEU A 7 13.12 5.44 17.23
N PRO A 8 12.12 4.71 16.69
CA PRO A 8 12.27 3.99 15.44
C PRO A 8 12.85 4.92 14.37
N GLN A 9 13.98 4.54 13.77
CA GLN A 9 14.55 5.30 12.68
C GLN A 9 13.73 5.02 11.43
N LYS A 10 13.15 6.07 10.83
CA LYS A 10 12.44 5.94 9.55
C LYS A 10 13.38 5.38 8.51
N ARG A 11 12.89 4.44 7.70
CA ARG A 11 13.63 3.83 6.60
C ARG A 11 12.81 3.92 5.31
N PRO A 12 13.46 4.06 4.14
CA PRO A 12 12.76 4.03 2.86
C PRO A 12 12.15 2.64 2.61
N ILE A 13 11.05 2.62 1.87
CA ILE A 13 10.50 1.37 1.31
C ILE A 13 11.47 0.92 0.18
N PRO A 14 11.96 -0.32 0.19
CA PRO A 14 12.86 -0.81 -0.84
C PRO A 14 12.27 -0.63 -2.24
N HIS A 15 13.10 -0.14 -3.17
CA HIS A 15 12.71 0.03 -4.58
C HIS A 15 11.52 0.98 -4.80
N VAL A 16 11.29 1.92 -3.89
CA VAL A 16 10.27 2.97 -4.03
C VAL A 16 10.92 4.33 -3.83
N SER A 17 10.78 5.20 -4.84
CA SER A 17 11.39 6.54 -4.80
C SER A 17 10.59 7.52 -3.95
N SER A 18 9.26 7.51 -4.08
CA SER A 18 8.36 8.39 -3.34
C SER A 18 7.11 7.66 -2.84
N VAL A 19 6.60 8.11 -1.69
CA VAL A 19 5.42 7.53 -1.04
C VAL A 19 4.34 8.59 -0.86
N LEU A 20 3.15 8.35 -1.43
CA LEU A 20 1.98 9.21 -1.29
C LEU A 20 0.88 8.50 -0.49
N ALA A 21 0.67 8.93 0.76
CA ALA A 21 -0.36 8.35 1.62
C ALA A 21 -1.71 9.06 1.45
N VAL A 22 -2.77 8.29 1.24
CA VAL A 22 -4.16 8.75 1.16
C VAL A 22 -4.87 8.32 2.43
N ALA A 23 -5.28 9.31 3.25
CA ALA A 23 -5.89 9.08 4.55
C ALA A 23 -7.23 9.82 4.68
N SER A 24 -8.12 9.29 5.53
CA SER A 24 -9.38 9.93 5.90
C SER A 24 -9.64 9.81 7.40
N GLY A 25 -10.21 10.86 7.98
CA GLY A 25 -10.60 10.86 9.40
C GLY A 25 -11.84 9.98 9.70
N LYS A 26 -12.55 9.52 8.67
CA LYS A 26 -13.78 8.72 8.76
C LYS A 26 -13.75 7.57 7.75
N GLY A 27 -14.37 6.44 8.10
CA GLY A 27 -14.64 5.34 7.18
C GLY A 27 -15.77 5.68 6.18
N GLY A 28 -15.81 4.99 5.05
CA GLY A 28 -16.93 5.08 4.09
C GLY A 28 -16.97 6.32 3.20
N VAL A 29 -15.94 7.16 3.20
CA VAL A 29 -15.90 8.40 2.39
C VAL A 29 -15.39 8.20 0.95
N GLY A 30 -15.14 6.96 0.53
CA GLY A 30 -14.59 6.65 -0.80
C GLY A 30 -13.07 6.80 -0.91
N LYS A 31 -12.34 6.82 0.22
CA LYS A 31 -10.87 6.94 0.27
C LYS A 31 -10.14 5.97 -0.67
N SER A 32 -10.46 4.68 -0.62
CA SER A 32 -9.82 3.66 -1.47
C SER A 32 -10.08 3.91 -2.95
N THR A 33 -11.29 4.37 -3.31
CA THR A 33 -11.62 4.78 -4.68
C THR A 33 -10.75 5.95 -5.12
N VAL A 34 -10.54 6.95 -4.25
CA VAL A 34 -9.63 8.07 -4.54
C VAL A 34 -8.20 7.58 -4.70
N ALA A 35 -7.71 6.70 -3.81
CA ALA A 35 -6.35 6.16 -3.87
C ALA A 35 -6.08 5.40 -5.19
N VAL A 36 -7.00 4.53 -5.60
CA VAL A 36 -6.92 3.80 -6.87
C VAL A 36 -6.92 4.76 -8.06
N ASN A 37 -7.87 5.69 -8.13
CA ASN A 37 -7.95 6.65 -9.25
C ASN A 37 -6.73 7.57 -9.30
N LEU A 38 -6.18 7.94 -8.15
CA LEU A 38 -4.95 8.71 -8.07
C LEU A 38 -3.76 7.93 -8.63
N ALA A 39 -3.63 6.65 -8.28
CA ALA A 39 -2.59 5.78 -8.83
C ALA A 39 -2.68 5.67 -10.36
N PHE A 40 -3.89 5.46 -10.89
CA PHE A 40 -4.14 5.44 -12.34
C PHE A 40 -3.83 6.78 -13.02
N SER A 41 -4.29 7.89 -12.44
CA SER A 41 -4.05 9.23 -12.98
C SER A 41 -2.56 9.53 -13.05
N LEU A 42 -1.81 9.21 -11.99
CA LEU A 42 -0.35 9.36 -11.97
C LEU A 42 0.32 8.46 -13.03
N ALA A 43 -0.07 7.18 -13.12
CA ALA A 43 0.50 6.26 -14.09
C ALA A 43 0.26 6.68 -15.55
N MET A 44 -0.82 7.42 -15.83
CA MET A 44 -1.12 7.95 -17.16
C MET A 44 -0.52 9.34 -17.42
N HIS A 45 -0.01 10.02 -16.38
CA HIS A 45 0.55 11.36 -16.50
C HIS A 45 1.90 11.33 -17.22
N HIS A 46 2.08 12.18 -18.23
CA HIS A 46 3.36 12.29 -18.93
C HIS A 46 4.23 13.35 -18.23
N LEU A 47 5.42 12.95 -17.82
CA LEU A 47 6.41 13.86 -17.27
C LEU A 47 7.01 14.73 -18.39
N PRO A 48 7.66 15.87 -18.06
CA PRO A 48 8.35 16.70 -19.06
C PRO A 48 9.39 15.95 -19.90
N SER A 49 9.94 14.86 -19.36
CA SER A 49 10.84 13.92 -20.06
C SER A 49 10.14 13.08 -21.14
N GLY A 50 8.81 13.13 -21.25
CA GLY A 50 8.01 12.27 -22.13
C GLY A 50 7.71 10.87 -21.57
N SER A 51 8.33 10.50 -20.45
CA SER A 51 8.08 9.21 -19.77
C SER A 51 6.86 9.27 -18.85
N ARG A 52 6.27 8.11 -18.57
CA ARG A 52 5.26 7.94 -17.52
C ARG A 52 5.93 7.46 -16.23
N PRO A 53 5.47 7.91 -15.05
CA PRO A 53 5.98 7.39 -13.79
C PRO A 53 5.50 5.95 -13.59
N ARG A 54 6.35 5.14 -12.98
CA ARG A 54 6.04 3.79 -12.53
C ARG A 54 5.34 3.87 -11.19
N VAL A 55 4.06 3.53 -11.18
CA VAL A 55 3.19 3.71 -10.03
C VAL A 55 2.69 2.37 -9.52
N GLY A 56 2.75 2.16 -8.21
CA GLY A 56 2.10 1.04 -7.53
C GLY A 56 1.08 1.52 -6.51
N ILE A 57 0.24 0.60 -6.06
CA ILE A 57 -0.72 0.84 -4.98
C ILE A 57 -0.56 -0.19 -3.86
N LEU A 58 -0.60 0.29 -2.62
CA LEU A 58 -0.57 -0.52 -1.40
C LEU A 58 -1.76 -0.17 -0.50
N ASP A 59 -2.57 -1.17 -0.17
CA ASP A 59 -3.70 -1.04 0.74
C ASP A 59 -3.36 -1.60 2.13
N LEU A 60 -3.39 -0.71 3.13
CA LEU A 60 -3.14 -1.04 4.53
C LEU A 60 -4.43 -1.15 5.36
N ASP A 61 -5.60 -1.12 4.73
CA ASP A 61 -6.88 -1.27 5.42
C ASP A 61 -7.22 -2.74 5.66
N ILE A 62 -6.92 -3.22 6.86
CA ILE A 62 -7.16 -4.62 7.25
C ILE A 62 -8.63 -4.95 7.49
N PHE A 63 -9.43 -3.98 7.94
CA PHE A 63 -10.80 -4.22 8.39
C PHE A 63 -11.83 -4.03 7.27
N GLY A 64 -11.43 -3.48 6.14
CA GLY A 64 -12.28 -3.32 4.96
C GLY A 64 -11.46 -3.12 3.68
N PRO A 65 -10.54 -4.04 3.34
CA PRO A 65 -9.69 -3.89 2.16
C PRO A 65 -10.57 -3.83 0.91
N SER A 66 -10.59 -2.67 0.26
CA SER A 66 -11.43 -2.42 -0.92
C SER A 66 -10.62 -2.41 -2.21
N VAL A 67 -9.29 -2.23 -2.12
CA VAL A 67 -8.41 -2.13 -3.27
C VAL A 67 -8.35 -3.43 -4.10
N PRO A 68 -8.29 -4.65 -3.52
CA PRO A 68 -8.36 -5.89 -4.30
C PRO A 68 -9.54 -5.93 -5.26
N LYS A 69 -10.74 -5.58 -4.77
CA LYS A 69 -11.96 -5.56 -5.57
C LYS A 69 -11.95 -4.46 -6.62
N LEU A 70 -11.52 -3.25 -6.25
CA LEU A 70 -11.41 -2.12 -7.18
C LEU A 70 -10.40 -2.37 -8.31
N MET A 71 -9.37 -3.17 -8.03
CA MET A 71 -8.36 -3.59 -8.99
C MET A 71 -8.75 -4.89 -9.72
N GLY A 72 -9.90 -5.51 -9.41
CA GLY A 72 -10.33 -6.78 -10.01
C GLY A 72 -9.42 -7.96 -9.68
N LEU A 73 -8.80 -7.97 -8.50
CA LEU A 73 -7.84 -8.97 -8.01
C LEU A 73 -8.38 -9.76 -6.80
N ASP A 74 -9.64 -9.57 -6.43
CA ASP A 74 -10.33 -10.21 -5.30
C ASP A 74 -10.64 -11.70 -5.51
N HIS A 75 -10.30 -12.26 -6.68
CA HIS A 75 -10.38 -13.69 -6.97
C HIS A 75 -9.05 -14.42 -6.79
N ILE A 76 -7.94 -13.70 -6.51
CA ILE A 76 -6.60 -14.30 -6.34
C ILE A 76 -6.32 -14.46 -4.85
N ASP A 77 -6.11 -15.69 -4.38
CA ASP A 77 -6.03 -15.95 -2.94
C ASP A 77 -4.77 -15.38 -2.29
N GLN A 78 -3.58 -15.69 -2.83
CA GLN A 78 -2.30 -15.24 -2.26
C GLN A 78 -1.26 -14.92 -3.34
N PRO A 79 -0.43 -13.88 -3.13
CA PRO A 79 0.68 -13.54 -4.01
C PRO A 79 1.80 -14.59 -3.93
N HIS A 80 2.51 -14.77 -5.03
CA HIS A 80 3.70 -15.60 -5.07
C HIS A 80 4.88 -14.92 -4.37
N LEU A 81 5.90 -15.72 -4.03
CA LEU A 81 7.16 -15.24 -3.50
C LEU A 81 8.26 -15.36 -4.56
N THR A 82 9.21 -14.43 -4.54
CA THR A 82 10.48 -14.56 -5.26
C THR A 82 11.33 -15.67 -4.66
N GLN A 83 12.39 -16.10 -5.36
CA GLN A 83 13.37 -17.06 -4.79
C GLN A 83 14.03 -16.55 -3.50
N GLY A 84 14.12 -15.22 -3.34
CA GLY A 84 14.63 -14.58 -2.12
C GLY A 84 13.61 -14.44 -0.99
N GLY A 85 12.38 -14.94 -1.18
CA GLY A 85 11.31 -14.89 -0.17
C GLY A 85 10.52 -13.58 -0.11
N ALA A 86 10.84 -12.59 -0.95
CA ALA A 86 10.06 -11.35 -1.05
C ALA A 86 8.72 -11.59 -1.78
N ILE A 87 7.67 -10.89 -1.38
CA ILE A 87 6.35 -10.96 -2.00
C ILE A 87 6.38 -10.32 -3.38
N ILE A 88 5.81 -11.01 -4.37
CA ILE A 88 5.56 -10.48 -5.71
C ILE A 88 4.20 -9.78 -5.70
N PRO A 89 4.12 -8.46 -5.94
CA PRO A 89 2.83 -7.77 -6.02
C PRO A 89 1.99 -8.34 -7.15
N LEU A 90 0.67 -8.42 -6.92
CA LEU A 90 -0.27 -8.75 -7.98
C LEU A 90 -0.37 -7.56 -8.95
N GLN A 91 -0.83 -7.78 -10.17
CA GLN A 91 -0.89 -6.72 -11.18
C GLN A 91 -2.23 -6.78 -11.92
N ASN A 92 -2.84 -5.61 -12.12
CA ASN A 92 -3.87 -5.43 -13.13
C ASN A 92 -3.73 -4.05 -13.78
N HIS A 93 -4.15 -3.92 -15.04
CA HIS A 93 -4.07 -2.69 -15.83
C HIS A 93 -2.65 -2.04 -15.86
N GLY A 94 -1.61 -2.86 -15.75
CA GLY A 94 -0.22 -2.38 -15.71
C GLY A 94 0.24 -1.80 -14.36
N ILE A 95 -0.60 -1.79 -13.32
CA ILE A 95 -0.29 -1.25 -11.99
C ILE A 95 -0.07 -2.40 -11.00
N PRO A 96 1.13 -2.52 -10.39
CA PRO A 96 1.35 -3.44 -9.29
C PRO A 96 0.57 -3.01 -8.04
N CYS A 97 -0.03 -4.00 -7.39
CA CYS A 97 -0.99 -3.86 -6.31
C CYS A 97 -0.66 -4.84 -5.18
N MET A 98 -0.60 -4.32 -3.96
CA MET A 98 -0.60 -5.11 -2.73
C MET A 98 -1.70 -4.63 -1.79
N SER A 99 -2.21 -5.54 -0.96
CA SER A 99 -3.25 -5.23 0.02
C SER A 99 -3.16 -6.18 1.20
N MET A 100 -3.52 -5.68 2.38
CA MET A 100 -3.85 -6.52 3.53
C MET A 100 -4.88 -7.60 3.18
N GLY A 101 -5.80 -7.33 2.25
CA GLY A 101 -6.80 -8.27 1.76
C GLY A 101 -6.23 -9.52 1.08
N PHE A 102 -4.98 -9.50 0.61
CA PHE A 102 -4.32 -10.68 0.04
C PHE A 102 -3.66 -11.58 1.10
N LEU A 103 -3.49 -11.07 2.34
CA LEU A 103 -2.95 -11.83 3.46
C LEU A 103 -4.06 -12.45 4.32
N LEU A 104 -5.33 -12.14 4.02
CA LEU A 104 -6.50 -12.71 4.67
C LEU A 104 -6.83 -14.08 4.03
N PRO A 105 -6.86 -15.17 4.82
CA PRO A 105 -7.37 -16.44 4.32
C PRO A 105 -8.84 -16.29 3.91
N ARG A 106 -9.19 -16.61 2.66
CA ARG A 106 -10.59 -16.72 2.25
C ARG A 106 -11.11 -18.11 2.61
N PRO A 107 -12.31 -18.23 3.20
CA PRO A 107 -12.94 -19.54 3.38
C PRO A 107 -13.21 -20.17 2.00
N PRO A 108 -12.99 -21.49 1.84
CA PRO A 108 -13.12 -22.19 0.56
C PRO A 108 -14.54 -22.19 -0.03
N ASP A 109 -15.56 -21.81 0.75
CA ASP A 109 -16.98 -21.92 0.38
C ASP A 109 -17.69 -20.55 0.25
N ALA A 110 -16.92 -19.45 0.10
CA ALA A 110 -17.44 -18.08 0.13
C ALA A 110 -18.06 -17.61 -1.20
N ASP A 111 -19.14 -18.27 -1.64
CA ASP A 111 -20.16 -17.67 -2.53
C ASP A 111 -21.15 -16.79 -1.73
N SER A 112 -20.90 -16.61 -0.43
CA SER A 112 -21.60 -15.71 0.45
C SER A 112 -20.60 -14.97 1.33
N SER A 113 -20.89 -13.70 1.61
CA SER A 113 -20.18 -12.77 2.48
C SER A 113 -20.17 -13.22 3.95
N ALA A 114 -19.63 -14.39 4.24
CA ALA A 114 -19.38 -14.87 5.58
C ALA A 114 -17.93 -14.55 5.93
N ASP A 115 -17.72 -13.32 6.40
CA ASP A 115 -16.54 -12.91 7.16
C ASP A 115 -16.33 -13.93 8.29
N THR A 116 -15.42 -14.88 8.10
CA THR A 116 -14.88 -15.61 9.24
C THR A 116 -13.97 -14.60 9.95
N PRO A 117 -14.33 -14.04 11.12
CA PRO A 117 -13.56 -12.96 11.70
C PRO A 117 -12.28 -13.56 12.26
N VAL A 118 -11.21 -13.55 11.48
CA VAL A 118 -9.87 -13.78 12.01
C VAL A 118 -9.60 -12.62 12.98
N VAL A 119 -9.46 -12.93 14.27
CA VAL A 119 -9.14 -11.90 15.27
C VAL A 119 -7.69 -11.48 15.08
N TRP A 120 -7.48 -10.44 14.29
CA TRP A 120 -6.17 -9.83 14.10
C TRP A 120 -5.75 -9.09 15.36
N ARG A 121 -4.80 -9.65 16.09
CA ARG A 121 -4.19 -8.97 17.24
C ARG A 121 -3.25 -7.87 16.76
N GLY A 122 -3.12 -6.76 17.50
CA GLY A 122 -2.30 -5.61 17.10
C GLY A 122 -0.87 -5.96 16.66
N LEU A 123 -0.22 -6.93 17.32
CA LEU A 123 1.11 -7.42 16.91
C LEU A 123 1.12 -8.12 15.54
N MET A 124 0.05 -8.84 15.17
CA MET A 124 -0.08 -9.46 13.85
C MET A 124 -0.29 -8.40 12.78
N VAL A 125 -1.12 -7.40 13.06
CA VAL A 125 -1.33 -6.25 12.16
C VAL A 125 -0.02 -5.52 11.92
N GLN A 126 0.74 -5.22 12.98
CA GLN A 126 2.04 -4.57 12.86
C GLN A 126 3.03 -5.38 12.02
N LYS A 127 3.09 -6.70 12.21
CA LYS A 127 3.94 -7.58 11.39
C LYS A 127 3.52 -7.57 9.92
N ALA A 128 2.23 -7.70 9.64
CA ALA A 128 1.72 -7.68 8.27
C ALA A 128 1.97 -6.33 7.59
N VAL A 129 1.76 -5.21 8.28
CA VAL A 129 2.08 -3.87 7.78
C VAL A 129 3.59 -3.75 7.50
N GLN A 130 4.45 -4.24 8.39
CA GLN A 130 5.90 -4.24 8.14
C GLN A 130 6.28 -5.08 6.92
N GLN A 131 5.67 -6.27 6.77
CA GLN A 131 5.90 -7.15 5.63
C GLN A 131 5.47 -6.46 4.32
N LEU A 132 4.30 -5.84 4.28
CA LEU A 132 3.82 -5.10 3.11
C LEU A 132 4.68 -3.87 2.78
N LEU A 133 5.23 -3.20 3.80
CA LEU A 133 6.09 -2.03 3.60
C LEU A 133 7.52 -2.39 3.19
N PHE A 134 8.04 -3.55 3.56
CA PHE A 134 9.48 -3.81 3.46
C PHE A 134 9.87 -5.13 2.80
N ASP A 135 8.95 -6.07 2.64
CA ASP A 135 9.22 -7.40 2.09
C ASP A 135 8.48 -7.64 0.75
N VAL A 136 7.97 -6.58 0.11
CA VAL A 136 7.42 -6.61 -1.25
C VAL A 136 8.50 -6.21 -2.26
N ASP A 137 8.73 -7.05 -3.27
CA ASP A 137 9.64 -6.71 -4.37
C ASP A 137 8.91 -5.87 -5.43
N TRP A 138 8.87 -4.57 -5.22
CA TRP A 138 8.23 -3.60 -6.12
C TRP A 138 8.91 -3.43 -7.49
N ARG A 139 10.02 -4.15 -7.76
CA ARG A 139 10.57 -4.27 -9.12
C ARG A 139 9.77 -5.27 -9.95
N GLN A 140 9.09 -6.20 -9.29
CA GLN A 140 8.18 -7.15 -9.93
C GLN A 140 6.83 -6.46 -10.15
N GLY A 141 6.15 -6.76 -11.25
CA GLY A 141 4.84 -6.19 -11.58
C GLY A 141 4.88 -4.92 -12.43
N LEU A 142 6.02 -4.64 -13.08
CA LEU A 142 6.12 -3.68 -14.18
C LEU A 142 6.69 -4.36 -15.42
N ASP A 143 6.27 -3.86 -16.58
CA ASP A 143 6.93 -4.06 -17.86
C ASP A 143 8.40 -3.63 -17.70
N GLN A 144 9.31 -4.61 -17.72
CA GLN A 144 10.78 -4.51 -17.67
C GLN A 144 11.48 -4.35 -16.31
N SER A 145 12.69 -4.90 -16.28
CA SER A 145 13.73 -4.92 -15.24
C SER A 145 14.20 -3.53 -14.76
N GLY A 146 13.26 -2.70 -14.30
CA GLY A 146 13.52 -1.36 -13.80
C GLY A 146 13.94 -1.34 -12.33
N PRO A 147 14.47 -0.20 -11.83
CA PRO A 147 14.92 -0.08 -10.44
C PRO A 147 13.82 -0.14 -9.36
N GLY A 148 12.54 -0.21 -9.74
CA GLY A 148 11.39 -0.15 -8.83
C GLY A 148 10.32 0.86 -9.25
N LEU A 149 9.57 1.38 -8.27
CA LEU A 149 8.55 2.42 -8.45
C LEU A 149 9.12 3.83 -8.34
N ASP A 150 8.55 4.73 -9.13
CA ASP A 150 8.71 6.17 -8.94
C ASP A 150 7.77 6.65 -7.83
N VAL A 151 6.53 6.14 -7.77
CA VAL A 151 5.55 6.48 -6.74
C VAL A 151 4.82 5.25 -6.23
N LEU A 152 4.73 5.11 -4.91
CA LEU A 152 3.82 4.17 -4.25
C LEU A 152 2.68 4.95 -3.59
N VAL A 153 1.45 4.73 -4.05
CA VAL A 153 0.24 5.27 -3.42
C VAL A 153 -0.19 4.32 -2.30
N ILE A 154 -0.32 4.82 -1.07
CA ILE A 154 -0.75 4.02 0.08
C ILE A 154 -2.17 4.40 0.47
N ASP A 155 -3.10 3.46 0.41
CA ASP A 155 -4.44 3.58 0.98
C ASP A 155 -4.40 3.25 2.49
N MET A 156 -4.61 4.26 3.32
CA MET A 156 -4.51 4.14 4.78
C MET A 156 -5.83 3.64 5.37
N PRO A 157 -5.85 2.85 6.46
CA PRO A 157 -7.11 2.58 7.17
C PRO A 157 -7.72 3.87 7.72
N PRO A 158 -9.05 3.91 7.97
CA PRO A 158 -9.71 5.08 8.53
C PRO A 158 -9.26 5.37 9.98
N GLY A 159 -9.22 6.66 10.33
CA GLY A 159 -8.95 7.12 11.70
C GLY A 159 -7.47 7.21 12.09
N THR A 160 -7.19 7.23 13.39
CA THR A 160 -5.83 7.42 13.98
C THR A 160 -5.33 6.18 14.71
N GLY A 161 -5.66 4.98 14.21
CA GLY A 161 -5.25 3.72 14.82
C GLY A 161 -3.75 3.43 14.73
N ASP A 162 -3.36 2.20 15.08
CA ASP A 162 -1.95 1.81 15.14
C ASP A 162 -1.22 1.88 13.79
N VAL A 163 -1.93 1.70 12.67
CA VAL A 163 -1.33 1.65 11.32
C VAL A 163 -0.85 3.02 10.84
N PRO A 164 -1.65 4.11 10.89
CA PRO A 164 -1.16 5.46 10.64
C PRO A 164 0.05 5.86 11.50
N LEU A 165 0.03 5.51 12.79
CA LEU A 165 1.16 5.76 13.70
C LEU A 165 2.40 4.96 13.26
N THR A 166 2.23 3.68 12.97
CA THR A 166 3.31 2.78 12.52
C THR A 166 3.92 3.30 11.22
N LEU A 167 3.13 3.72 10.24
CA LEU A 167 3.64 4.31 9.00
C LEU A 167 4.43 5.59 9.28
N GLY A 168 3.90 6.50 10.11
CA GLY A 168 4.56 7.75 10.47
C GLY A 168 5.88 7.54 11.23
N GLN A 169 6.03 6.43 11.94
CA GLN A 169 7.26 6.05 12.64
C GLN A 169 8.27 5.31 11.76
N LEU A 170 7.81 4.53 10.77
CA LEU A 170 8.66 3.63 10.00
C LEU A 170 9.06 4.18 8.63
N VAL A 171 8.25 5.04 8.01
CA VAL A 171 8.39 5.43 6.60
C VAL A 171 8.49 6.95 6.45
N ASN A 172 9.32 7.37 5.50
CA ASN A 172 9.32 8.74 5.00
C ASN A 172 8.15 8.90 4.03
N VAL A 173 7.13 9.63 4.43
CA VAL A 173 5.96 9.93 3.58
C VAL A 173 6.16 11.30 2.94
N ASP A 174 6.03 11.37 1.62
CA ASP A 174 6.14 12.63 0.88
C ASP A 174 4.81 13.37 1.00
N GLY A 175 4.73 14.28 1.96
CA GLY A 175 3.61 15.20 2.11
C GLY A 175 3.81 16.44 1.26
N LYS A 176 3.38 16.43 -0.01
CA LYS A 176 3.04 17.69 -0.69
C LYS A 176 1.61 18.06 -0.30
N GLY A 177 1.47 18.68 0.87
CA GLY A 177 0.24 19.41 1.19
C GLY A 177 -0.01 20.43 0.08
N ALA A 178 -1.28 20.72 -0.24
CA ALA A 178 -1.64 21.85 -1.07
C ALA A 178 -1.19 23.14 -0.36
N THR A 179 0.08 23.51 -0.53
CA THR A 179 0.63 24.77 -0.06
C THR A 179 0.19 25.83 -1.05
N ASN A 180 -0.74 26.67 -0.58
CA ASN A 180 -1.17 27.96 -1.10
C ASN A 180 -0.48 28.41 -2.40
N LEU A 181 -1.25 28.39 -3.48
CA LEU A 181 -1.08 29.34 -4.58
C LEU A 181 -1.41 30.74 -4.05
N THR A 182 -0.43 31.39 -3.44
CA THR A 182 -0.45 32.86 -3.25
C THR A 182 0.92 33.42 -3.54
N GLY A 183 1.03 34.05 -4.71
CA GLY A 183 1.74 35.31 -4.91
C GLY A 183 3.27 35.28 -4.93
N GLY A 184 3.83 35.19 -6.13
CA GLY A 184 5.06 35.88 -6.53
C GLY A 184 4.75 36.75 -7.74
#